data_AF-I9R4N7-F1
#
_entry.id   AF-I9R4N7-F1
#
_cell.length_a   1.000
_cell.length_b   1.000
_cell.length_c   1.000
_cell.angle_alpha   90.00
_cell.angle_beta   90.00
_cell.angle_gamma   90.00
#
_symmetry.space_group_name_H-M   'P 1'
#
loop_
_entity.id
_entity.type
_entity.pdbx_description
1 polymer ?
#
loop_
_entity_poly.entity_id
_entity_poly.type
_entity_poly.pdbx_seq_one_letter_code
_entity_poly.pdbx_strand_id
1 'polypeptide(L)'
;MKKTLFLLITILTISFIGCSDDDSEYKDAIIGTWELTQIEFGGGWTSIPRRTYATFNSDGTYNGRGYFGNGSGTYKISGNTIICYIEGEEYVRYDIIELNSNSCTLNMKIGSEEFKIKCIKH
;
A
#
# COMPACT_ATOMS: atom_id res chain seq x y z
N MET A 1 1.84 12.74 49.79
CA MET A 1 2.39 13.40 48.59
C MET A 1 2.65 12.34 47.52
N LYS A 2 2.28 12.65 46.27
CA LYS A 2 2.58 11.98 44.99
C LYS A 2 2.10 10.53 44.81
N LYS A 3 0.94 10.44 44.15
CA LYS A 3 0.32 9.25 43.55
C LYS A 3 1.11 8.89 42.28
N THR A 4 1.72 7.72 42.22
CA THR A 4 2.30 7.20 40.96
C THR A 4 1.25 6.32 40.29
N LEU A 5 0.59 6.90 39.29
CA LEU A 5 -0.33 6.22 38.38
C LEU A 5 0.51 5.35 37.43
N PHE A 6 0.46 4.03 37.59
CA PHE A 6 0.97 3.09 36.61
C PHE A 6 -0.01 3.05 35.43
N LEU A 7 0.41 3.62 34.29
CA LEU A 7 -0.31 3.54 33.03
C LEU A 7 -0.01 2.17 32.39
N LEU A 8 -0.96 1.24 32.47
CA LEU A 8 -0.92 -0.02 31.71
C LEU A 8 -1.24 0.31 30.24
N ILE A 9 -0.22 0.20 29.38
CA ILE A 9 -0.38 0.26 27.93
C ILE A 9 -0.82 -1.14 27.49
N THR A 10 -2.13 -1.33 27.34
CA THR A 10 -2.70 -2.52 26.69
C THR A 10 -2.36 -2.46 25.22
N ILE A 11 -1.40 -3.30 24.80
CA ILE A 11 -1.17 -3.61 23.39
C ILE A 11 -2.37 -4.44 22.94
N LEU A 12 -3.26 -3.85 22.13
CA LEU A 12 -4.30 -4.59 21.42
C LEU A 12 -3.60 -5.46 20.37
N THR A 13 -3.23 -6.69 20.72
CA THR A 13 -3.00 -7.73 19.72
C THR A 13 -4.37 -8.18 19.25
N ILE A 14 -4.81 -7.60 18.15
CA ILE A 14 -6.00 -8.04 17.45
C ILE A 14 -5.71 -9.43 16.88
N SER A 15 -6.15 -10.46 17.58
CA SER A 15 -6.23 -11.83 17.06
C SER A 15 -7.66 -12.05 16.58
N PHE A 16 -7.95 -11.74 15.32
CA PHE A 16 -9.23 -12.08 14.72
C PHE A 16 -9.09 -13.34 13.87
N ILE A 17 -9.79 -14.37 14.32
CA ILE A 17 -10.18 -15.52 13.52
C ILE A 17 -11.14 -14.99 12.46
N GLY A 18 -10.63 -14.72 11.26
CA GLY A 18 -11.42 -14.22 10.13
C GLY A 18 -12.16 -15.36 9.43
N CYS A 19 -13.47 -15.44 9.68
CA CYS A 19 -14.41 -16.19 8.87
C CYS A 19 -14.41 -15.69 7.41
N SER A 20 -14.55 -16.64 6.50
CA SER A 20 -14.84 -16.52 5.07
C SER A 20 -15.86 -15.41 4.74
N ASP A 21 -15.39 -14.24 4.36
CA ASP A 21 -15.98 -13.36 3.37
C ASP A 21 -14.81 -12.71 2.63
N ASP A 22 -14.90 -12.61 1.31
CA ASP A 22 -13.83 -12.25 0.36
C ASP A 22 -13.32 -10.78 0.49
N ASP A 23 -13.56 -10.16 1.64
CA ASP A 23 -13.20 -8.78 1.95
C ASP A 23 -11.79 -8.71 2.53
N SER A 24 -10.88 -8.12 1.74
CA SER A 24 -9.52 -7.80 2.21
C SER A 24 -9.56 -6.82 3.39
N GLU A 25 -8.81 -7.12 4.45
CA GLU A 25 -8.61 -6.23 5.60
C GLU A 25 -7.99 -4.87 5.22
N TYR A 26 -7.36 -4.77 4.05
CA TYR A 26 -6.67 -3.57 3.57
C TYR A 26 -7.56 -2.65 2.72
N LYS A 27 -8.80 -3.05 2.42
CA LYS A 27 -9.71 -2.38 1.48
C LYS A 27 -9.92 -0.90 1.82
N ASP A 28 -10.11 -0.59 3.10
CA ASP A 28 -10.28 0.79 3.57
C ASP A 28 -8.92 1.47 3.85
N ALA A 29 -7.94 0.71 4.33
CA ALA A 29 -6.63 1.24 4.72
C ALA A 29 -5.85 1.83 3.52
N ILE A 30 -6.01 1.24 2.34
CA ILE A 30 -5.30 1.66 1.13
C ILE A 30 -5.87 2.95 0.51
N ILE A 31 -7.11 3.33 0.84
CA ILE A 31 -7.77 4.50 0.25
C ILE A 31 -6.97 5.78 0.54
N GLY A 32 -6.74 6.57 -0.50
CA GLY A 32 -5.98 7.82 -0.46
C GLY A 32 -4.87 7.88 -1.50
N THR A 33 -4.04 8.93 -1.42
CA THR A 33 -2.89 9.12 -2.29
C THR A 33 -1.62 8.73 -1.53
N TRP A 34 -0.77 7.94 -2.19
CA TRP A 34 0.49 7.45 -1.66
C TRP A 34 1.63 7.97 -2.53
N GLU A 35 2.62 8.61 -1.92
CA GLU A 35 3.87 9.02 -2.57
C GLU A 35 4.90 7.91 -2.39
N LEU A 36 5.39 7.34 -3.49
CA LEU A 36 6.56 6.46 -3.47
C LEU A 36 7.80 7.29 -3.11
N THR A 37 8.57 6.80 -2.15
CA THR A 37 9.75 7.49 -1.63
C THR A 37 11.03 6.72 -1.91
N GLN A 38 11.00 5.39 -1.81
CA GLN A 38 12.17 4.53 -1.98
C GLN A 38 11.85 3.27 -2.79
N ILE A 39 12.88 2.72 -3.44
CA ILE A 39 12.85 1.48 -4.22
C ILE A 39 14.05 0.58 -3.85
N GLU A 40 13.88 -0.75 -3.91
CA GLU A 40 14.91 -1.74 -3.59
C GLU A 40 14.93 -2.90 -4.61
N PHE A 41 16.07 -3.08 -5.30
CA PHE A 41 16.33 -4.18 -6.26
C PHE A 41 17.30 -5.24 -5.72
N GLY A 42 17.27 -5.52 -4.40
CA GLY A 42 18.15 -6.50 -3.76
C GLY A 42 19.54 -6.01 -3.33
N GLY A 43 19.79 -4.70 -3.42
CA GLY A 43 21.05 -4.06 -3.00
C GLY A 43 20.88 -2.98 -1.93
N GLY A 44 19.69 -2.86 -1.34
CA GLY A 44 19.33 -1.79 -0.40
C GLY A 44 18.40 -0.72 -0.98
N TRP A 45 17.91 0.15 -0.09
CA TRP A 45 16.93 1.18 -0.43
C TRP A 45 17.58 2.41 -1.06
N THR A 46 17.03 2.87 -2.18
CA THR A 46 17.40 4.14 -2.82
C THR A 46 16.18 5.03 -3.03
N SER A 47 16.36 6.34 -3.03
CA SER A 47 15.27 7.29 -3.28
C SER A 47 14.79 7.20 -4.73
N ILE A 48 13.47 7.34 -4.94
CA ILE A 48 12.92 7.41 -6.29
C ILE A 48 13.35 8.74 -6.96
N PRO A 49 13.86 8.73 -8.21
CA PRO A 49 14.44 9.93 -8.82
C PRO A 49 13.40 10.98 -9.23
N ARG A 50 12.12 10.62 -9.25
CA ARG A 50 11.01 11.51 -9.59
C ARG A 50 9.81 11.22 -8.70
N ARG A 51 9.16 12.27 -8.20
CA ARG A 51 7.94 12.16 -7.38
C ARG A 51 6.92 11.31 -8.12
N THR A 52 6.45 10.27 -7.44
CA THR A 52 5.61 9.23 -8.01
C THR A 52 4.49 8.93 -7.04
N TYR A 53 3.26 8.84 -7.55
CA TYR A 53 2.06 8.69 -6.76
C TYR A 53 1.17 7.59 -7.29
N ALA A 54 0.49 6.93 -6.37
CA ALA A 54 -0.66 6.07 -6.63
C ALA A 54 -1.83 6.55 -5.75
N THR A 55 -2.98 6.80 -6.37
CA THR A 55 -4.22 7.14 -5.67
C THR A 55 -5.23 6.02 -5.82
N PHE A 56 -5.78 5.56 -4.70
CA PHE A 56 -6.84 4.55 -4.63
C PHE A 56 -8.08 5.20 -4.04
N ASN A 57 -9.18 5.23 -4.79
CA ASN A 57 -10.44 5.83 -4.35
C ASN A 57 -11.44 4.77 -3.89
N SER A 58 -12.32 5.13 -2.98
CA SER A 58 -13.33 4.21 -2.41
C SER A 58 -14.32 3.65 -3.44
N ASP A 59 -14.42 4.27 -4.63
CA ASP A 59 -15.24 3.82 -5.75
C ASP A 59 -14.54 2.76 -6.64
N GLY A 60 -13.33 2.33 -6.28
CA GLY A 60 -12.54 1.36 -7.04
C GLY A 60 -11.70 1.96 -8.16
N THR A 61 -11.65 3.29 -8.29
CA THR A 61 -10.80 3.95 -9.29
C THR A 61 -9.35 4.11 -8.83
N TYR A 62 -8.43 4.02 -9.78
CA TYR A 62 -6.98 4.15 -9.59
C TYR A 62 -6.41 5.27 -10.46
N ASN A 63 -5.46 6.04 -9.91
CA ASN A 63 -4.65 7.00 -10.67
C ASN A 63 -3.16 6.84 -10.32
N GLY A 64 -2.32 6.60 -11.32
CA GLY A 64 -0.87 6.57 -11.19
C GLY A 64 -0.23 7.75 -11.92
N ARG A 65 0.81 8.34 -11.35
CA ARG A 65 1.60 9.39 -12.01
C ARG A 65 3.04 9.41 -11.51
N GLY A 66 4.02 9.60 -12.39
CA GLY A 66 5.41 9.80 -12.00
C GLY A 66 6.41 9.01 -12.83
N TYR A 67 7.38 8.40 -12.16
CA TYR A 67 8.53 7.74 -12.77
C TYR A 67 8.13 6.60 -13.72
N PHE A 68 7.11 5.82 -13.37
CA PHE A 68 6.63 4.68 -14.14
C PHE A 68 5.60 5.03 -15.23
N GLY A 69 5.35 6.33 -15.44
CA GLY A 69 4.33 6.81 -16.36
C GLY A 69 3.12 7.42 -15.64
N ASN A 70 2.11 7.77 -16.43
CA ASN A 70 0.84 8.30 -15.94
C ASN A 70 -0.30 7.47 -16.51
N GLY A 71 -1.33 7.24 -15.70
CA GLY A 71 -2.46 6.43 -16.11
C GLY A 71 -3.62 6.49 -15.13
N SER A 72 -4.82 6.14 -15.60
CA SER A 72 -6.02 6.07 -14.76
C SER A 72 -6.85 4.87 -15.17
N GLY A 73 -7.53 4.26 -14.22
CA GLY A 73 -8.34 3.09 -14.45
C GLY A 73 -8.97 2.60 -13.16
N THR A 74 -8.92 1.29 -12.93
CA THR A 74 -9.55 0.66 -11.75
C THR A 74 -8.54 -0.17 -10.98
N TYR A 75 -8.89 -0.55 -9.76
CA TYR A 75 -8.13 -1.55 -9.02
C TYR A 75 -9.05 -2.57 -8.37
N LYS A 76 -8.48 -3.74 -8.08
CA LYS A 76 -9.11 -4.79 -7.26
C LYS A 76 -8.16 -5.15 -6.14
N ILE A 77 -8.72 -5.57 -5.01
CA ILE A 77 -7.97 -6.05 -3.86
C ILE A 77 -8.50 -7.42 -3.46
N SER A 78 -7.61 -8.38 -3.23
CA SER A 78 -7.93 -9.72 -2.74
C SER A 78 -6.78 -10.19 -1.85
N GLY A 79 -7.09 -10.58 -0.62
CA GLY A 79 -6.07 -10.83 0.40
C GLY A 79 -5.16 -9.62 0.59
N ASN A 80 -3.86 -9.82 0.43
CA ASN A 80 -2.83 -8.77 0.49
C ASN A 80 -2.39 -8.26 -0.91
N THR A 81 -3.06 -8.65 -1.98
CA THR A 81 -2.69 -8.26 -3.34
C THR A 81 -3.64 -7.18 -3.88
N ILE A 82 -3.07 -6.09 -4.39
CA ILE A 82 -3.77 -5.05 -5.14
C ILE A 82 -3.36 -5.17 -6.60
N ILE A 83 -4.32 -5.20 -7.52
CA ILE A 83 -4.07 -5.20 -8.96
C ILE A 83 -4.72 -3.98 -9.57
N CYS A 84 -3.94 -3.14 -10.24
CA CYS A 84 -4.41 -1.97 -10.97
C CYS A 84 -4.53 -2.30 -12.46
N TYR A 85 -5.61 -1.82 -13.07
CA TYR A 85 -5.93 -2.02 -14.47
C TYR A 85 -6.02 -0.69 -15.21
N ILE A 86 -5.46 -0.62 -16.41
CA ILE A 86 -5.61 0.48 -17.36
C ILE A 86 -6.21 -0.11 -18.64
N GLU A 87 -7.30 0.48 -19.14
CA GLU A 87 -8.04 -0.04 -20.31
C GLU A 87 -8.46 -1.52 -20.19
N GLY A 88 -8.62 -2.02 -18.96
CA GLY A 88 -9.01 -3.40 -18.67
C GLY A 88 -7.84 -4.39 -18.52
N GLU A 89 -6.62 -3.98 -18.87
CA GLU A 89 -5.42 -4.80 -18.78
C GLU A 89 -4.65 -4.56 -17.47
N GLU A 90 -4.05 -5.61 -16.90
CA GLU A 90 -3.20 -5.48 -15.71
C GLU A 90 -2.01 -4.57 -16.01
N TYR A 91 -1.90 -3.49 -15.25
CA TYR A 91 -0.84 -2.49 -15.43
C TYR A 91 0.23 -2.62 -14.35
N VAL A 92 -0.18 -2.70 -13.09
CA VAL A 92 0.72 -2.85 -11.94
C VAL A 92 0.04 -3.66 -10.86
N ARG A 93 0.82 -4.51 -10.20
CA ARG A 93 0.40 -5.29 -9.04
C ARG A 93 1.24 -4.94 -7.83
N TYR A 94 0.61 -4.87 -6.66
CA TYR A 94 1.27 -4.67 -5.39
C TYR A 94 0.91 -5.80 -4.45
N ASP A 95 1.91 -6.50 -3.92
CA ASP A 95 1.71 -7.38 -2.76
C ASP A 95 2.09 -6.59 -1.50
N ILE A 96 1.14 -6.45 -0.58
CA ILE A 96 1.33 -5.69 0.66
C ILE A 96 2.24 -6.49 1.59
N ILE A 97 3.35 -5.87 2.00
CA ILE A 97 4.26 -6.39 3.03
C ILE A 97 3.91 -5.75 4.37
N GLU A 98 3.70 -4.42 4.38
CA GLU A 98 3.30 -3.65 5.55
C GLU A 98 2.45 -2.46 5.12
N LEU A 99 1.33 -2.22 5.81
CA LEU A 99 0.46 -1.06 5.59
C LEU A 99 0.03 -0.49 6.94
N ASN A 100 0.47 0.74 7.21
CA ASN A 100 0.10 1.53 8.38
C ASN A 100 -0.73 2.75 7.94
N SER A 101 -1.22 3.56 8.89
CA SER A 101 -2.04 4.74 8.59
C SER A 101 -1.38 5.75 7.64
N ASN A 102 -0.04 5.87 7.70
CA ASN A 102 0.72 6.91 7.00
C ASN A 102 1.89 6.38 6.16
N SER A 103 2.18 5.08 6.19
CA SER A 103 3.28 4.50 5.43
C SER A 103 2.97 3.07 5.00
N CYS A 104 3.61 2.63 3.92
CA CYS A 104 3.55 1.24 3.48
C CYS A 104 4.88 0.78 2.89
N THR A 105 5.09 -0.54 2.99
CA THR A 105 6.11 -1.27 2.24
C THR A 105 5.38 -2.28 1.36
N LEU A 106 5.63 -2.22 0.05
CA LEU A 106 4.97 -3.07 -0.92
C LEU A 106 6.01 -3.78 -1.78
N ASN A 107 5.67 -4.95 -2.28
CA ASN A 107 6.34 -5.57 -3.42
C ASN A 107 5.59 -5.17 -4.69
N MET A 108 6.22 -4.38 -5.55
CA MET A 108 5.62 -3.87 -6.79
C MET A 108 6.07 -4.73 -7.98
N LYS A 109 5.10 -5.13 -8.80
CA LYS A 109 5.30 -5.81 -10.08
C LYS A 109 4.75 -4.96 -11.20
N ILE A 110 5.60 -4.60 -12.16
CA ILE A 110 5.22 -3.81 -13.35
C ILE A 110 5.89 -4.41 -14.58
N GLY A 111 5.08 -4.89 -15.54
CA GLY A 111 5.61 -5.67 -16.65
C GLY A 111 6.37 -6.91 -16.15
N SER A 112 7.65 -7.03 -16.53
CA SER A 112 8.54 -8.11 -16.07
C SER A 112 9.38 -7.74 -14.83
N GLU A 113 9.28 -6.51 -14.35
CA GLU A 113 10.07 -6.01 -13.22
C GLU A 113 9.35 -6.25 -11.90
N GLU A 114 10.11 -6.65 -10.88
CA GLU A 114 9.63 -6.87 -9.52
C GLU A 114 10.63 -6.30 -8.52
N PHE A 115 10.17 -5.44 -7.61
CA PHE A 115 11.01 -4.78 -6.62
C PHE A 115 10.19 -4.27 -5.44
N LYS A 116 10.83 -4.03 -4.30
CA LYS A 116 10.14 -3.44 -3.15
C LYS A 116 10.12 -1.92 -3.23
N ILE A 117 9.06 -1.33 -2.70
CA ILE A 117 8.87 0.11 -2.58
C ILE A 117 8.45 0.50 -1.17
N LYS A 118 8.82 1.71 -0.76
CA LYS A 118 8.26 2.37 0.42
C LYS A 118 7.48 3.59 0.00
N CYS A 119 6.30 3.76 0.60
CA CYS A 119 5.45 4.89 0.33
C CYS A 119 5.02 5.58 1.62
N ILE A 120 4.68 6.85 1.50
CA ILE A 120 4.03 7.65 2.56
C ILE A 120 2.68 8.13 2.06
N LYS A 121 1.71 8.23 2.96
CA LYS A 121 0.40 8.82 2.63
C LYS A 121 0.56 10.33 2.46
N HIS A 122 0.05 10.87 1.35
CA HIS A 122 0.15 12.28 0.96
C HIS A 122 -1.09 13.07 1.39
#